data_AF-A0A068YP11-F1
#
_entry.id   AF-A0A068YP11-F1
#
_cell.length_a   1.000
_cell.length_b   1.000
_cell.length_c   1.000
_cell.angle_alpha   90.00
_cell.angle_beta   90.00
_cell.angle_gamma   90.00
#
_symmetry.space_group_name_H-M   'P 1'
#
loop_
_entity.id
_entity.type
_entity.pdbx_description
1 polymer ?
#
loop_
_entity_poly.entity_id
_entity_poly.type
_entity_poly.pdbx_seq_one_letter_code
_entity_poly.pdbx_strand_id
1 'polypeptide(L)'
;MVLIAAATASPAQAPGGGTLLTAPGARSLPTLGDNSDLSPAAERRIGDRIAASIYRDPDLVEDPVLAGYLQGIWQPLMAAARARGELSAELDERFAWELFMFRDRSINAFALPGGYFGVHLGLISSVSNADELAAVLAHEMSHVTQRHISRLMTQQSRQAPWMIAAMVLGALAASRHPDAGTAAMVGGQAILAQGQLNFSRDMEREADRVGFGVMEDAGYASRGISGMFEKLQQANRLNDNGSFPYLRSHPLTTERIAEAQARVQLAAAVAPPAGQQAAAERTQRLHAMMAVRARILAVPGVDVLRTLVAEAQRRAAALPAPLAVSAASATSSRDAGTLYGGAFAAAQLRDFAAARSLLERLAGVVGGQDAAGKAVQLLAVEVDLLEGKVPAAAATADLGKAGSRAELLLMSKALMAAQRAPDVSQALQTWVAVHPRDAMAWQLLAVAYGQQNQPVRAIRADAESRAAQLDYGAALDRFKAAQGLMRSQPGRADHVEASIIDTRTRQTESILKEQALQEKIDR
;
A
#
# COMPACT_ATOMS: atom_id res chain seq x y z
N MET A 1 -54.30 -54.59 -22.78
CA MET A 1 -53.25 -53.94 -21.96
C MET A 1 -53.13 -52.51 -22.45
N VAL A 2 -53.49 -51.57 -21.58
CA VAL A 2 -53.90 -50.19 -21.88
C VAL A 2 -52.75 -49.29 -22.34
N LEU A 3 -53.14 -48.25 -23.07
CA LEU A 3 -52.44 -47.36 -23.99
C LEU A 3 -52.47 -45.93 -23.38
N ILE A 4 -51.58 -45.03 -23.85
CA ILE A 4 -51.75 -43.55 -23.97
C ILE A 4 -51.12 -42.60 -22.92
N ALA A 5 -50.08 -41.91 -23.41
CA ALA A 5 -49.83 -40.45 -23.55
C ALA A 5 -49.69 -39.43 -22.40
N ALA A 6 -48.65 -38.60 -22.62
CA ALA A 6 -48.36 -37.19 -22.33
C ALA A 6 -49.40 -36.28 -21.64
N ALA A 7 -48.90 -35.39 -20.77
CA ALA A 7 -49.31 -33.97 -20.71
C ALA A 7 -48.30 -33.13 -19.88
N THR A 8 -47.74 -32.11 -20.52
CA THR A 8 -47.09 -30.94 -19.90
C THR A 8 -48.15 -29.91 -19.53
N ALA A 9 -48.11 -29.37 -18.31
CA ALA A 9 -48.99 -28.28 -17.88
C ALA A 9 -48.20 -27.13 -17.22
N SER A 10 -48.25 -25.96 -17.87
CA SER A 10 -48.41 -24.63 -17.23
C SER A 10 -49.87 -24.21 -17.49
N PRO A 11 -50.52 -23.25 -16.78
CA PRO A 11 -49.98 -22.01 -16.17
C PRO A 11 -50.67 -21.58 -14.83
N ALA A 12 -50.28 -20.43 -14.24
CA ALA A 12 -51.20 -19.41 -13.70
C ALA A 12 -50.47 -18.26 -12.96
N GLN A 13 -51.02 -17.05 -13.12
CA GLN A 13 -50.54 -15.76 -12.62
C GLN A 13 -51.39 -15.23 -11.45
N ALA A 14 -50.71 -14.53 -10.52
CA ALA A 14 -51.14 -13.37 -9.69
C ALA A 14 -51.99 -13.59 -8.39
N PRO A 15 -52.10 -12.59 -7.47
CA PRO A 15 -51.35 -11.34 -7.20
C PRO A 15 -50.94 -11.17 -5.70
N GLY A 16 -50.25 -10.09 -5.30
CA GLY A 16 -50.22 -9.65 -3.89
C GLY A 16 -49.04 -8.79 -3.47
N GLY A 17 -49.28 -7.50 -3.21
CA GLY A 17 -48.28 -6.52 -2.79
C GLY A 17 -47.80 -6.68 -1.35
N GLY A 18 -46.57 -6.22 -1.12
CA GLY A 18 -45.97 -6.07 0.19
C GLY A 18 -44.81 -5.08 0.11
N THR A 19 -45.13 -3.79 0.19
CA THR A 19 -44.17 -2.69 0.35
C THR A 19 -43.42 -2.90 1.67
N LEU A 20 -42.17 -3.36 1.61
CA LEU A 20 -41.28 -3.34 2.77
C LEU A 20 -40.81 -1.90 3.00
N LEU A 21 -41.49 -1.22 3.91
CA LEU A 21 -41.03 0.03 4.50
C LEU A 21 -39.68 -0.21 5.17
N THR A 22 -38.63 0.40 4.64
CA THR A 22 -37.33 0.50 5.30
C THR A 22 -37.46 1.45 6.49
N ALA A 23 -37.33 0.91 7.71
CA ALA A 23 -37.23 1.72 8.92
C ALA A 23 -35.88 2.46 8.93
N PRO A 24 -35.84 3.77 9.27
CA PRO A 24 -34.60 4.50 9.41
C PRO A 24 -33.96 4.23 10.79
N GLY A 25 -32.64 4.02 10.81
CA GLY A 25 -31.80 4.28 11.97
C GLY A 25 -31.72 3.19 13.03
N ALA A 26 -31.19 2.01 12.69
CA ALA A 26 -30.55 1.19 13.72
C ALA A 26 -29.21 1.85 14.10
N ARG A 27 -29.14 2.47 15.28
CA ARG A 27 -27.86 2.73 15.94
C ARG A 27 -27.21 1.38 16.19
N SER A 28 -26.14 1.08 15.45
CA SER A 28 -25.33 -0.12 15.65
C SER A 28 -24.90 -0.19 17.12
N LEU A 29 -25.25 -1.28 17.80
CA LEU A 29 -24.80 -1.51 19.17
C LEU A 29 -23.27 -1.67 19.15
N PRO A 30 -22.53 -1.04 20.08
CA PRO A 30 -21.09 -1.24 20.20
C PRO A 30 -20.77 -2.73 20.33
N THR A 31 -19.74 -3.17 19.61
CA THR A 31 -19.24 -4.54 19.74
C THR A 31 -18.65 -4.69 21.16
N LEU A 32 -18.89 -5.84 21.80
CA LEU A 32 -18.34 -6.14 23.13
C LEU A 32 -16.80 -6.10 23.06
N GLY A 33 -16.19 -5.05 23.60
CA GLY A 33 -14.74 -4.79 23.57
C GLY A 33 -14.34 -3.44 22.95
N ASP A 34 -15.26 -2.77 22.24
CA ASP A 34 -15.00 -1.44 21.68
C ASP A 34 -15.24 -0.34 22.73
N ASN A 35 -14.15 0.05 23.40
CA ASN A 35 -14.16 1.09 24.42
C ASN A 35 -14.00 2.50 23.82
N SER A 36 -14.15 2.66 22.49
CA SER A 36 -13.98 3.93 21.79
C SER A 36 -15.32 4.61 21.46
N ASP A 37 -15.37 5.93 21.64
CA ASP A 37 -16.58 6.73 21.35
C ASP A 37 -16.68 7.10 19.86
N LEU A 38 -15.66 6.77 19.06
CA LEU A 38 -15.58 7.04 17.62
C LEU A 38 -16.02 5.81 16.82
N SER A 39 -17.03 5.95 15.96
CA SER A 39 -17.48 4.84 15.11
C SER A 39 -16.46 4.53 14.00
N PRO A 40 -16.39 3.28 13.48
CA PRO A 40 -15.49 2.93 12.38
C PRO A 40 -15.68 3.80 11.13
N ALA A 41 -16.92 4.18 10.82
CA ALA A 41 -17.21 5.09 9.72
C ALA A 41 -16.67 6.51 9.94
N ALA A 42 -16.71 7.02 11.18
CA ALA A 42 -16.14 8.32 11.51
C ALA A 42 -14.60 8.26 11.47
N GLU A 43 -14.00 7.18 11.99
CA GLU A 43 -12.56 6.94 11.92
C GLU A 43 -12.07 6.85 10.47
N ARG A 44 -12.80 6.13 9.61
CA ARG A 44 -12.52 6.05 8.17
C ARG A 44 -12.48 7.42 7.51
N ARG A 45 -13.43 8.31 7.81
CA ARG A 45 -13.46 9.67 7.23
C ARG A 45 -12.26 10.51 7.64
N ILE A 46 -11.80 10.38 8.89
CA ILE A 46 -10.58 11.04 9.36
C ILE A 46 -9.39 10.53 8.56
N GLY A 47 -9.30 9.21 8.40
CA GLY A 47 -8.31 8.55 7.53
C GLY A 47 -8.31 9.08 6.11
N ASP A 48 -9.49 9.14 5.47
CA ASP A 48 -9.63 9.60 4.08
C ASP A 48 -9.14 11.05 3.89
N ARG A 49 -9.36 11.94 4.87
CA ARG A 49 -8.82 13.31 4.84
C ARG A 49 -7.29 13.33 4.90
N ILE A 50 -6.70 12.50 5.75
CA ILE A 50 -5.24 12.39 5.86
C ILE A 50 -4.67 11.77 4.57
N ALA A 51 -5.27 10.68 4.09
CA ALA A 51 -4.87 10.00 2.85
C ALA A 51 -4.92 10.94 1.63
N ALA A 52 -5.95 11.78 1.50
CA ALA A 52 -6.03 12.78 0.44
C ALA A 52 -4.83 13.77 0.44
N SER A 53 -4.27 14.07 1.62
CA SER A 53 -3.04 14.87 1.72
C SER A 53 -1.79 14.07 1.36
N ILE A 54 -1.73 12.78 1.72
CA ILE A 54 -0.64 11.86 1.39
C ILE A 54 -0.51 11.68 -0.13
N TYR A 55 -1.64 11.54 -0.85
CA TYR A 55 -1.64 11.44 -2.31
C TYR A 55 -1.03 12.66 -3.03
N ARG A 56 -0.91 13.80 -2.34
CA ARG A 56 -0.30 15.02 -2.85
C ARG A 56 1.14 15.22 -2.36
N ASP A 57 1.63 14.33 -1.51
CA ASP A 57 2.98 14.38 -0.97
C ASP A 57 4.00 13.99 -2.05
N PRO A 58 4.99 14.84 -2.37
CA PRO A 58 6.03 14.51 -3.35
C PRO A 58 6.90 13.30 -2.94
N ASP A 59 6.92 12.94 -1.66
CA ASP A 59 7.65 11.80 -1.12
C ASP A 59 6.85 10.50 -1.14
N LEU A 60 5.58 10.51 -1.56
CA LEU A 60 4.85 9.28 -1.86
C LEU A 60 5.53 8.54 -3.03
N VAL A 61 5.75 7.24 -2.85
CA VAL A 61 6.42 6.37 -3.81
C VAL A 61 5.42 5.42 -4.47
N GLU A 62 5.19 5.62 -5.77
CA GLU A 62 4.34 4.77 -6.59
C GLU A 62 5.17 3.80 -7.46
N ASP A 63 5.89 2.89 -6.82
CA ASP A 63 6.71 1.87 -7.49
C ASP A 63 5.96 0.53 -7.62
N PRO A 64 5.54 0.07 -8.82
CA PRO A 64 4.73 -1.13 -8.96
C PRO A 64 5.41 -2.41 -8.47
N VAL A 65 6.73 -2.53 -8.66
CA VAL A 65 7.50 -3.73 -8.30
C VAL A 65 7.62 -3.85 -6.79
N LEU A 66 8.00 -2.75 -6.11
CA LEU A 66 8.13 -2.71 -4.67
C LEU A 66 6.75 -2.79 -3.97
N ALA A 67 5.74 -2.13 -4.53
CA ALA A 67 4.36 -2.27 -4.05
C ALA A 67 3.86 -3.72 -4.17
N GLY A 68 4.16 -4.40 -5.28
CA GLY A 68 3.84 -5.82 -5.46
C GLY A 68 4.54 -6.72 -4.44
N TYR A 69 5.80 -6.42 -4.11
CA TYR A 69 6.54 -7.11 -3.06
C TYR A 69 5.90 -6.92 -1.67
N LEU A 70 5.62 -5.67 -1.28
CA LEU A 70 4.94 -5.39 -0.02
C LEU A 70 3.56 -6.03 0.05
N GLN A 71 2.81 -6.03 -1.05
CA GLN A 71 1.49 -6.65 -1.09
C GLN A 71 1.56 -8.17 -0.96
N GLY A 72 2.63 -8.79 -1.47
CA GLY A 72 2.94 -10.19 -1.22
C GLY A 72 3.15 -10.52 0.26
N ILE A 73 3.51 -9.53 1.08
CA ILE A 73 3.59 -9.66 2.54
C ILE A 73 2.27 -9.33 3.23
N TRP A 74 1.66 -8.22 2.81
CA TRP A 74 0.46 -7.67 3.42
C TRP A 74 -0.76 -8.59 3.29
N GLN A 75 -0.98 -9.20 2.11
CA GLN A 75 -2.17 -10.03 1.88
C GLN A 75 -2.23 -11.29 2.77
N PRO A 76 -1.14 -12.07 2.93
CA PRO A 76 -1.12 -13.16 3.92
C PRO A 76 -1.43 -12.70 5.34
N LEU A 77 -0.89 -11.55 5.79
CA LEU A 77 -1.17 -10.99 7.12
C LEU A 77 -2.66 -10.64 7.27
N MET A 78 -3.24 -9.97 6.26
CA MET A 78 -4.67 -9.64 6.23
C MET A 78 -5.54 -10.90 6.27
N ALA A 79 -5.17 -11.95 5.52
CA ALA A 79 -5.89 -13.22 5.52
C ALA A 79 -5.82 -13.91 6.88
N ALA A 80 -4.65 -13.91 7.53
CA ALA A 80 -4.46 -14.46 8.87
C ALA A 80 -5.27 -13.66 9.91
N ALA A 81 -5.24 -12.33 9.88
CA ALA A 81 -6.02 -11.48 10.78
C ALA A 81 -7.53 -11.74 10.66
N ARG A 82 -8.05 -11.95 9.44
CA ARG A 82 -9.44 -12.37 9.22
C ARG A 82 -9.73 -13.75 9.82
N ALA A 83 -8.87 -14.73 9.54
CA ALA A 83 -9.05 -16.10 10.02
C ALA A 83 -9.03 -16.20 11.55
N ARG A 84 -8.22 -15.36 12.21
CA ARG A 84 -8.12 -15.25 13.67
C ARG A 84 -9.27 -14.47 14.31
N GLY A 85 -10.06 -13.75 13.53
CA GLY A 85 -11.14 -12.90 14.02
C GLY A 85 -10.69 -11.53 14.55
N GLU A 86 -9.41 -11.18 14.41
CA GLU A 86 -8.88 -9.85 14.77
C GLU A 86 -9.45 -8.78 13.84
N LEU A 87 -9.68 -9.15 12.58
CA LEU A 87 -10.33 -8.31 11.59
C LEU A 87 -11.83 -8.61 11.52
N SER A 88 -12.64 -7.85 12.27
CA SER A 88 -14.10 -7.98 12.24
C SER A 88 -14.69 -7.61 10.88
N ALA A 89 -15.86 -8.17 10.54
CA ALA A 89 -16.52 -7.90 9.26
C ALA A 89 -16.81 -6.40 9.04
N GLU A 90 -17.16 -5.66 10.10
CA GLU A 90 -17.36 -4.21 10.00
C GLU A 90 -16.06 -3.46 9.68
N LEU A 91 -14.96 -3.81 10.35
CA LEU A 91 -13.67 -3.17 10.07
C LEU A 91 -13.14 -3.54 8.69
N ASP A 92 -13.31 -4.80 8.26
CA ASP A 92 -12.91 -5.27 6.93
C ASP A 92 -13.64 -4.49 5.82
N GLU A 93 -14.94 -4.26 5.98
CA GLU A 93 -15.74 -3.51 5.01
C GLU A 93 -15.47 -2.00 5.03
N ARG A 94 -15.34 -1.40 6.23
CA ARG A 94 -15.30 0.07 6.36
C ARG A 94 -13.91 0.67 6.23
N PHE A 95 -12.85 -0.03 6.64
CA PHE A 95 -11.49 0.51 6.58
C PHE A 95 -10.86 0.35 5.20
N ALA A 96 -9.81 1.11 4.92
CA ALA A 96 -9.17 1.16 3.61
C ALA A 96 -8.21 -0.03 3.39
N TRP A 97 -7.51 -0.45 4.44
CA TRP A 97 -6.44 -1.45 4.43
C TRP A 97 -5.36 -1.17 3.38
N GLU A 98 -4.99 0.10 3.25
CA GLU A 98 -4.11 0.63 2.21
C GLU A 98 -2.73 0.99 2.77
N LEU A 99 -1.68 0.56 2.07
CA LEU A 99 -0.29 0.72 2.46
C LEU A 99 0.42 1.73 1.54
N PHE A 100 0.88 2.83 2.10
CA PHE A 100 1.67 3.84 1.42
C PHE A 100 3.17 3.63 1.66
N MET A 101 3.97 3.93 0.64
CA MET A 101 5.43 3.93 0.73
C MET A 101 5.96 5.36 0.65
N PHE A 102 6.86 5.73 1.55
CA PHE A 102 7.43 7.07 1.62
C PHE A 102 8.92 7.07 1.33
N ARG A 103 9.37 8.03 0.52
CA ARG A 103 10.76 8.30 0.18
C ARG A 103 11.51 8.90 1.37
N ASP A 104 11.66 8.11 2.41
CA ASP A 104 12.44 8.45 3.59
C ASP A 104 13.41 7.30 3.89
N ARG A 105 14.65 7.65 4.22
CA ARG A 105 15.73 6.71 4.58
C ARG A 105 15.67 6.30 6.05
N SER A 106 14.87 6.98 6.87
CA SER A 106 14.67 6.64 8.26
C SER A 106 13.91 5.31 8.39
N ILE A 107 14.14 4.61 9.50
CA ILE A 107 13.49 3.35 9.82
C ILE A 107 12.20 3.70 10.54
N ASN A 108 11.09 3.60 9.80
CA ASN A 108 9.76 3.86 10.32
C ASN A 108 8.67 3.12 9.55
N ALA A 109 7.61 2.78 10.27
CA ALA A 109 6.31 2.42 9.76
C ALA A 109 5.26 2.94 10.73
N PHE A 110 4.03 3.15 10.27
CA PHE A 110 2.98 3.69 11.11
C PHE A 110 1.59 3.32 10.59
N ALA A 111 0.63 3.21 11.51
CA ALA A 111 -0.79 3.16 11.23
C ALA A 111 -1.47 4.53 11.38
N LEU A 112 -2.47 4.78 10.55
CA LEU A 112 -3.33 5.95 10.56
C LEU A 112 -4.80 5.53 10.75
N PRO A 113 -5.67 6.45 11.23
CA PRO A 113 -7.11 6.19 11.33
C PRO A 113 -7.69 5.62 10.04
N GLY A 114 -8.65 4.70 10.15
CA GLY A 114 -9.39 4.20 8.99
C GLY A 114 -8.67 3.12 8.18
N GLY A 115 -7.60 2.53 8.73
CA GLY A 115 -6.84 1.45 8.10
C GLY A 115 -5.94 1.91 6.96
N TYR A 116 -5.34 3.10 7.10
CA TYR A 116 -4.23 3.52 6.25
C TYR A 116 -2.92 3.26 6.97
N PHE A 117 -1.89 2.89 6.22
CA PHE A 117 -0.59 2.52 6.76
C PHE A 117 0.51 3.21 5.96
N GLY A 118 1.62 3.54 6.61
CA GLY A 118 2.79 4.13 5.98
C GLY A 118 4.04 3.31 6.28
N VAL A 119 4.90 3.16 5.28
CA VAL A 119 6.20 2.49 5.41
C VAL A 119 7.26 3.35 4.76
N HIS A 120 8.34 3.61 5.49
CA HIS A 120 9.49 4.31 4.93
C HIS A 120 10.36 3.32 4.15
N LEU A 121 10.90 3.77 2.99
CA LEU A 121 11.82 2.96 2.20
C LEU A 121 13.07 2.54 3.00
N GLY A 122 13.48 3.36 3.98
CA GLY A 122 14.53 3.06 4.94
C GLY A 122 14.28 1.76 5.70
N LEU A 123 13.06 1.54 6.22
CA LEU A 123 12.68 0.30 6.88
C LEU A 123 12.91 -0.90 5.95
N ILE A 124 12.32 -0.88 4.76
CA ILE A 124 12.41 -1.97 3.77
C ILE A 124 13.87 -2.28 3.41
N SER A 125 14.71 -1.25 3.31
CA SER A 125 16.13 -1.41 2.99
C SER A 125 17.02 -1.88 4.14
N SER A 126 16.53 -1.80 5.39
CA SER A 126 17.31 -2.06 6.62
C SER A 126 17.05 -3.43 7.25
N VAL A 127 15.86 -3.97 7.02
CA VAL A 127 15.48 -5.31 7.46
C VAL A 127 16.28 -6.36 6.68
N SER A 128 16.53 -7.50 7.33
CA SER A 128 17.39 -8.54 6.77
C SER A 128 16.62 -9.52 5.90
N ASN A 129 15.32 -9.68 6.12
CA ASN A 129 14.45 -10.66 5.48
C ASN A 129 12.99 -10.18 5.49
N ALA A 130 12.13 -10.91 4.77
CA ALA A 130 10.70 -10.61 4.72
C ALA A 130 9.97 -10.85 6.06
N ASP A 131 10.47 -11.74 6.92
CA ASP A 131 9.86 -12.02 8.23
C ASP A 131 9.96 -10.80 9.16
N GLU A 132 11.10 -10.11 9.18
CA GLU A 132 11.28 -8.87 9.98
C GLU A 132 10.34 -7.76 9.48
N LEU A 133 10.13 -7.63 8.17
CA LEU A 133 9.18 -6.66 7.62
C LEU A 133 7.73 -7.05 7.94
N ALA A 134 7.39 -8.33 7.83
CA ALA A 134 6.09 -8.85 8.18
C ALA A 134 5.77 -8.63 9.67
N ALA A 135 6.77 -8.78 10.56
CA ALA A 135 6.64 -8.49 11.98
C ALA A 135 6.20 -7.04 12.24
N VAL A 136 6.87 -6.07 11.60
CA VAL A 136 6.51 -4.65 11.74
C VAL A 136 5.11 -4.38 11.17
N LEU A 137 4.80 -4.91 9.98
CA LEU A 137 3.48 -4.73 9.38
C LEU A 137 2.35 -5.36 10.19
N ALA A 138 2.59 -6.53 10.79
CA ALA A 138 1.62 -7.19 11.68
C ALA A 138 1.41 -6.39 12.97
N HIS A 139 2.46 -5.79 13.52
CA HIS A 139 2.39 -4.88 14.66
C HIS A 139 1.54 -3.64 14.33
N GLU A 140 1.82 -2.95 13.23
CA GLU A 140 1.03 -1.80 12.79
C GLU A 140 -0.43 -2.17 12.50
N MET A 141 -0.66 -3.31 11.83
CA MET A 141 -2.01 -3.85 11.60
C MET A 141 -2.77 -4.04 12.91
N SER A 142 -2.09 -4.54 13.94
CA SER A 142 -2.67 -4.76 15.26
C SER A 142 -3.08 -3.45 15.94
N HIS A 143 -2.35 -2.35 15.73
CA HIS A 143 -2.82 -1.04 16.20
C HIS A 143 -4.18 -0.63 15.62
N VAL A 144 -4.45 -1.01 14.37
CA VAL A 144 -5.71 -0.71 13.69
C VAL A 144 -6.81 -1.67 14.08
N THR A 145 -6.56 -2.99 14.07
CA THR A 145 -7.58 -3.99 14.45
C THR A 145 -8.02 -3.81 15.89
N GLN A 146 -7.09 -3.50 16.80
CA GLN A 146 -7.38 -3.23 18.21
C GLN A 146 -7.88 -1.80 18.47
N ARG A 147 -8.14 -1.02 17.41
CA ARG A 147 -8.64 0.36 17.46
C ARG A 147 -7.84 1.27 18.41
N HIS A 148 -6.51 1.09 18.51
CA HIS A 148 -5.67 1.86 19.44
C HIS A 148 -5.75 3.37 19.19
N ILE A 149 -5.78 3.78 17.92
CA ILE A 149 -5.87 5.20 17.53
C ILE A 149 -7.23 5.78 17.99
N SER A 150 -8.33 5.08 17.72
CA SER A 150 -9.67 5.46 18.18
C SER A 150 -9.76 5.57 19.72
N ARG A 151 -9.18 4.60 20.44
CA ARG A 151 -9.12 4.61 21.92
C ARG A 151 -8.30 5.80 22.44
N LEU A 152 -7.17 6.14 21.82
CA LEU A 152 -6.37 7.32 22.17
C LEU A 152 -7.14 8.62 21.92
N MET A 153 -7.76 8.77 20.75
CA MET A 153 -8.58 9.94 20.42
C MET A 153 -9.74 10.12 21.40
N THR A 154 -10.36 9.02 21.82
CA THR A 154 -11.43 9.02 22.84
C THR A 154 -10.90 9.43 24.22
N GLN A 155 -9.74 8.93 24.64
CA GLN A 155 -9.13 9.33 25.91
C GLN A 155 -8.76 10.82 25.91
N GLN A 156 -8.19 11.31 24.81
CA GLN A 156 -7.85 12.72 24.66
C GLN A 156 -9.08 13.62 24.59
N SER A 157 -10.15 13.22 23.90
CA SER A 157 -11.41 13.96 23.86
C SER A 157 -12.11 13.99 25.22
N ARG A 158 -12.01 12.92 26.03
CA ARG A 158 -12.46 12.90 27.43
C ARG A 158 -11.59 13.76 28.36
N GLN A 159 -10.35 14.07 27.97
CA GLN A 159 -9.50 15.07 28.64
C GLN A 159 -9.73 16.49 28.11
N ALA A 160 -10.37 16.67 26.96
CA ALA A 160 -10.70 17.98 26.42
C ALA A 160 -11.54 18.85 27.37
N PRO A 161 -12.54 18.33 28.13
CA PRO A 161 -13.20 19.10 29.18
C PRO A 161 -12.24 19.58 30.28
N TRP A 162 -11.22 18.80 30.62
CA TRP A 162 -10.21 19.18 31.62
C TRP A 162 -9.21 20.20 31.07
N MET A 163 -8.82 20.09 29.79
CA MET A 163 -8.05 21.13 29.10
C MET A 163 -8.84 22.42 28.93
N ILE A 164 -10.12 22.34 28.54
CA ILE A 164 -11.02 23.50 28.45
C ILE A 164 -11.26 24.08 29.84
N ALA A 165 -11.47 23.27 30.88
CA ALA A 165 -11.58 23.74 32.26
C ALA A 165 -10.28 24.37 32.75
N ALA A 166 -9.10 23.81 32.43
CA ALA A 166 -7.79 24.38 32.74
C ALA A 166 -7.49 25.65 31.92
N MET A 167 -7.96 25.74 30.68
CA MET A 167 -7.89 26.93 29.84
C MET A 167 -8.87 28.00 30.30
N VAL A 168 -10.05 27.65 30.79
CA VAL A 168 -11.02 28.58 31.39
C VAL A 168 -10.51 29.07 32.73
N LEU A 169 -9.98 28.18 33.59
CA LEU A 169 -9.33 28.55 34.86
C LEU A 169 -8.05 29.37 34.62
N GLY A 170 -7.29 29.04 33.57
CA GLY A 170 -6.11 29.77 33.11
C GLY A 170 -6.45 31.12 32.48
N ALA A 171 -7.56 31.23 31.74
CA ALA A 171 -8.08 32.49 31.19
C ALA A 171 -8.67 33.39 32.28
N LEU A 172 -9.28 32.81 33.31
CA LEU A 172 -9.68 33.51 34.53
C LEU A 172 -8.46 34.04 35.30
N ALA A 173 -7.34 33.29 35.34
CA ALA A 173 -6.07 33.76 35.91
C ALA A 173 -5.35 34.80 35.02
N ALA A 174 -5.43 34.65 33.70
CA ALA A 174 -4.84 35.53 32.69
C ALA A 174 -5.66 36.78 32.41
N SER A 175 -6.93 36.86 32.85
CA SER A 175 -7.74 38.08 32.86
C SER A 175 -7.12 39.23 33.68
N ARG A 176 -5.98 38.98 34.34
CA ARG A 176 -5.12 39.98 34.99
C ARG A 176 -3.98 40.53 34.11
N HIS A 177 -3.72 39.97 32.93
CA HIS A 177 -2.73 40.47 31.97
C HIS A 177 -3.16 40.14 30.52
N PRO A 178 -3.76 41.10 29.80
CA PRO A 178 -4.29 40.88 28.45
C PRO A 178 -3.22 41.20 27.40
N ASP A 179 -2.52 40.20 26.87
CA ASP A 179 -1.86 40.27 25.55
C ASP A 179 -1.35 38.88 25.08
N ALA A 180 -2.20 38.17 24.31
CA ALA A 180 -1.88 37.13 23.31
C ALA A 180 -3.22 36.46 22.90
N GLY A 181 -3.70 36.44 21.66
CA GLY A 181 -3.02 36.43 20.37
C GLY A 181 -3.48 35.16 19.60
N THR A 182 -4.72 35.15 19.11
CA THR A 182 -5.37 34.05 18.38
C THR A 182 -5.05 34.07 16.88
N ALA A 183 -4.26 33.11 16.36
CA ALA A 183 -4.33 32.60 14.97
C ALA A 183 -3.19 31.60 14.63
N ALA A 184 -3.34 30.29 14.93
CA ALA A 184 -2.43 29.25 14.40
C ALA A 184 -2.90 27.77 14.58
N MET A 185 -4.18 27.39 14.33
CA MET A 185 -4.64 26.05 14.81
C MET A 185 -5.10 24.96 13.81
N VAL A 186 -5.30 25.17 12.51
CA VAL A 186 -6.07 24.15 11.75
C VAL A 186 -5.30 23.37 10.66
N GLY A 187 -4.11 23.79 10.24
CA GLY A 187 -3.39 23.09 9.15
C GLY A 187 -2.24 22.16 9.58
N GLY A 188 -1.50 22.51 10.64
CA GLY A 188 -0.24 21.85 11.00
C GLY A 188 -0.36 20.68 11.99
N GLN A 189 -1.56 20.39 12.51
CA GLN A 189 -1.73 19.46 13.64
C GLN A 189 -1.65 17.97 13.24
N ALA A 190 -1.95 17.59 11.99
CA ALA A 190 -1.93 16.16 11.60
C ALA A 190 -0.51 15.58 11.53
N ILE A 191 0.47 16.36 11.04
CA ILE A 191 1.89 15.96 11.01
C ILE A 191 2.51 16.02 12.42
N LEU A 192 2.03 16.94 13.27
CA LEU A 192 2.45 17.03 14.69
C LEU A 192 1.81 15.94 15.57
N ALA A 193 0.63 15.42 15.21
CA ALA A 193 -0.05 14.37 15.95
C ALA A 193 0.74 13.05 15.95
N GLN A 194 1.40 12.68 14.85
CA GLN A 194 2.21 11.46 14.79
C GLN A 194 3.39 11.48 15.76
N GLY A 195 4.02 12.66 15.95
CA GLY A 195 5.08 12.84 16.95
C GLY A 195 4.58 12.77 18.41
N GLN A 196 3.26 12.67 18.61
CA GLN A 196 2.59 12.62 19.92
C GLN A 196 1.68 11.39 20.12
N LEU A 197 1.50 10.52 19.12
CA LEU A 197 0.86 9.21 19.28
C LEU A 197 1.84 8.25 19.98
N ASN A 198 2.14 8.55 21.24
CA ASN A 198 2.89 7.66 22.11
C ASN A 198 1.89 6.62 22.64
N PHE A 199 1.83 5.46 21.99
CA PHE A 199 0.96 4.37 22.42
C PHE A 199 1.31 3.98 23.86
N SER A 200 0.29 3.65 24.65
CA SER A 200 0.53 3.22 26.02
C SER A 200 1.29 1.88 26.01
N ARG A 201 2.03 1.59 27.09
CA ARG A 201 2.74 0.29 27.23
C ARG A 201 1.80 -0.90 27.09
N ASP A 202 0.56 -0.75 27.52
CA ASP A 202 -0.47 -1.79 27.42
C ASP A 202 -0.88 -2.02 25.97
N MET A 203 -1.05 -0.94 25.19
CA MET A 203 -1.36 -1.01 23.75
C MET A 203 -0.21 -1.62 22.95
N GLU A 204 1.04 -1.27 23.28
CA GLU A 204 2.21 -1.87 22.63
C GLU A 204 2.30 -3.38 22.90
N ARG A 205 2.04 -3.82 24.15
CA ARG A 205 1.98 -5.26 24.46
C ARG A 205 0.82 -5.97 23.78
N GLU A 206 -0.35 -5.31 23.67
CA GLU A 206 -1.49 -5.86 22.95
C GLU A 206 -1.14 -6.04 21.46
N ALA A 207 -0.55 -5.02 20.82
CA ALA A 207 -0.11 -5.06 19.44
C ALA A 207 0.98 -6.11 19.19
N ASP A 208 1.98 -6.23 20.06
CA ASP A 208 3.03 -7.27 19.96
C ASP A 208 2.42 -8.68 19.97
N ARG A 209 1.43 -8.94 20.83
CA ARG A 209 0.80 -10.26 20.99
C ARG A 209 -0.10 -10.63 19.82
N VAL A 210 -0.96 -9.71 19.40
CA VAL A 210 -1.86 -9.91 18.27
C VAL A 210 -1.03 -10.04 17.00
N GLY A 211 -0.06 -9.14 16.80
CA GLY A 211 0.84 -9.14 15.65
C GLY A 211 1.66 -10.41 15.54
N PHE A 212 2.17 -10.94 16.67
CA PHE A 212 2.85 -12.23 16.71
C PHE A 212 1.96 -13.36 16.17
N GLY A 213 0.72 -13.47 16.67
CA GLY A 213 -0.21 -14.52 16.24
C GLY A 213 -0.61 -14.40 14.77
N VAL A 214 -0.87 -13.17 14.30
CA VAL A 214 -1.18 -12.89 12.88
C VAL A 214 -0.02 -13.28 11.98
N MET A 215 1.21 -12.92 12.37
CA MET A 215 2.43 -13.22 11.61
C MET A 215 2.69 -14.73 11.50
N GLU A 216 2.54 -15.47 12.61
CA GLU A 216 2.72 -16.93 12.64
C GLU A 216 1.69 -17.64 11.75
N ASP A 217 0.41 -17.29 11.86
CA ASP A 217 -0.67 -17.87 11.04
C ASP A 217 -0.57 -17.48 9.56
N ALA A 218 0.07 -16.35 9.25
CA ALA A 218 0.41 -15.95 7.88
C ALA A 218 1.61 -16.72 7.30
N GLY A 219 2.27 -17.57 8.09
CA GLY A 219 3.38 -18.42 7.68
C GLY A 219 4.75 -17.75 7.73
N TYR A 220 4.89 -16.61 8.42
CA TYR A 220 6.18 -15.95 8.64
C TYR A 220 6.86 -16.46 9.91
N ALA A 221 8.20 -16.46 9.90
CA ALA A 221 8.97 -16.98 11.02
C ALA A 221 8.98 -16.00 12.21
N SER A 222 8.57 -16.47 13.39
CA SER A 222 8.52 -15.67 14.63
C SER A 222 9.85 -14.98 14.99
N ARG A 223 10.98 -15.51 14.51
CA ARG A 223 12.31 -14.90 14.65
C ARG A 223 12.43 -13.51 14.01
N GLY A 224 11.55 -13.14 13.08
CA GLY A 224 11.49 -11.78 12.52
C GLY A 224 11.25 -10.71 13.59
N ILE A 225 10.41 -11.00 14.59
CA ILE A 225 10.13 -10.07 15.70
C ILE A 225 11.37 -9.85 16.56
N SER A 226 12.08 -10.93 16.95
CA SER A 226 13.31 -10.81 17.73
C SER A 226 14.41 -10.08 16.94
N GLY A 227 14.55 -10.35 15.64
CA GLY A 227 15.51 -9.68 14.78
C GLY A 227 15.27 -8.16 14.70
N MET A 228 14.01 -7.74 14.59
CA MET A 228 13.66 -6.32 14.61
C MET A 228 13.96 -5.69 15.98
N PHE A 229 13.57 -6.34 17.08
CA PHE A 229 13.87 -5.81 18.42
C PHE A 229 15.36 -5.73 18.73
N GLU A 230 16.17 -6.67 18.24
CA GLU A 230 17.63 -6.59 18.37
C GLU A 230 18.20 -5.38 17.63
N LYS A 231 17.76 -5.11 16.40
CA LYS A 231 18.17 -3.92 15.63
C LYS A 231 17.77 -2.63 16.35
N LEU A 232 16.53 -2.56 16.82
CA LEU A 232 16.03 -1.42 17.57
C LEU A 232 16.77 -1.22 18.90
N GLN A 233 17.10 -2.30 19.61
CA GLN A 233 17.91 -2.25 20.84
C GLN A 233 19.34 -1.78 20.55
N GLN A 234 19.96 -2.26 19.47
CA GLN A 234 21.28 -1.83 19.05
C GLN A 234 21.28 -0.33 18.70
N ALA A 235 20.27 0.15 17.98
CA ALA A 235 20.09 1.56 17.67
C ALA A 235 19.93 2.43 18.93
N ASN A 236 19.10 2.00 19.87
CA ASN A 236 18.86 2.71 21.12
C ASN A 236 20.13 2.83 22.00
N ARG A 237 21.00 1.80 21.98
CA ARG A 237 22.29 1.82 22.70
C ARG A 237 23.30 2.80 22.11
N LEU A 238 23.27 3.04 20.81
CA LEU A 238 24.25 3.86 20.10
C LEU A 238 23.91 5.36 20.10
N ASN A 239 22.93 5.79 20.91
CA ASN A 239 22.26 7.10 20.87
C ASN A 239 21.70 7.38 19.47
N ASP A 240 20.39 7.19 19.29
CA ASP A 240 19.68 7.45 18.03
C ASP A 240 20.06 8.82 17.47
N ASN A 241 20.69 8.83 16.31
CA ASN A 241 21.05 10.04 15.57
C ASN A 241 19.85 10.65 14.81
N GLY A 242 18.64 10.13 15.07
CA GLY A 242 17.40 10.48 14.41
C GLY A 242 17.01 9.55 13.27
N SER A 243 17.79 8.50 12.98
CA SER A 243 17.48 7.52 11.93
C SER A 243 16.40 6.51 12.32
N PHE A 244 16.01 6.44 13.60
CA PHE A 244 14.96 5.55 14.10
C PHE A 244 13.76 6.29 14.72
N PRO A 245 13.00 7.10 13.95
CA PRO A 245 11.74 7.70 14.44
C PRO A 245 10.77 6.69 15.04
N TYR A 246 10.78 5.44 14.56
CA TYR A 246 9.97 4.33 15.07
C TYR A 246 10.04 4.16 16.59
N LEU A 247 11.22 4.37 17.20
CA LEU A 247 11.40 4.23 18.65
C LEU A 247 10.68 5.31 19.47
N ARG A 248 10.27 6.42 18.84
CA ARG A 248 9.58 7.52 19.51
C ARG A 248 8.08 7.24 19.65
N SER A 249 7.47 6.62 18.64
CA SER A 249 6.06 6.20 18.69
C SER A 249 5.87 4.81 19.30
N HIS A 250 6.89 3.94 19.20
CA HIS A 250 6.89 2.57 19.74
C HIS A 250 8.08 2.36 20.70
N PRO A 251 7.99 2.83 21.96
CA PRO A 251 9.07 2.67 22.92
C PRO A 251 9.41 1.21 23.19
N LEU A 252 10.67 0.85 22.95
CA LEU A 252 11.17 -0.49 23.22
C LEU A 252 11.52 -0.65 24.70
N THR A 253 10.86 -1.58 25.39
CA THR A 253 11.10 -1.90 26.81
C THR A 253 11.75 -3.27 26.97
N THR A 254 12.46 -3.48 28.08
CA THR A 254 13.03 -4.79 28.43
C THR A 254 11.96 -5.88 28.57
N GLU A 255 10.77 -5.52 29.05
CA GLU A 255 9.61 -6.40 29.16
C GLU A 255 9.15 -6.92 27.79
N ARG A 256 8.98 -6.03 26.80
CA ARG A 256 8.59 -6.41 25.43
C ARG A 256 9.61 -7.33 24.77
N ILE A 257 10.90 -7.03 24.94
CA ILE A 257 11.99 -7.87 24.43
C ILE A 257 11.94 -9.26 25.05
N ALA A 258 11.77 -9.34 26.38
CA ALA A 258 11.70 -10.61 27.10
C ALA A 258 10.47 -11.43 26.68
N GLU A 259 9.31 -10.80 26.49
CA GLU A 259 8.10 -11.48 26.03
C GLU A 259 8.29 -12.03 24.60
N ALA A 260 8.83 -11.22 23.68
CA ALA A 260 9.11 -11.66 22.33
C ALA A 260 10.09 -12.84 22.27
N GLN A 261 11.18 -12.78 23.06
CA GLN A 261 12.14 -13.87 23.16
C GLN A 261 11.50 -15.15 23.71
N ALA A 262 10.64 -15.05 24.72
CA ALA A 262 9.92 -16.21 25.26
C ALA A 262 9.00 -16.85 24.22
N ARG A 263 8.28 -16.03 23.44
CA ARG A 263 7.39 -16.51 22.35
C ARG A 263 8.17 -17.18 21.22
N VAL A 264 9.32 -16.62 20.83
CA VAL A 264 10.20 -17.24 19.82
C VAL A 264 10.70 -18.60 20.29
N GLN A 265 11.06 -18.76 21.57
CA GLN A 265 11.48 -20.05 22.13
C GLN A 265 10.36 -21.10 22.08
N LEU A 266 9.12 -20.71 22.34
CA LEU A 266 7.95 -21.58 22.23
C LEU A 266 7.70 -22.02 20.77
N ALA A 267 7.84 -21.11 19.81
CA ALA A 267 7.61 -21.39 18.39
C ALA A 267 8.75 -22.20 17.73
N ALA A 268 10.00 -22.06 18.21
CA ALA A 268 11.18 -22.70 17.63
C ALA A 268 11.27 -24.23 17.84
N ALA A 269 10.29 -24.84 18.50
CA ALA A 269 10.27 -26.28 18.81
C ALA A 269 10.06 -27.20 17.58
N VAL A 270 9.82 -26.65 16.38
CA VAL A 270 9.57 -27.42 15.15
C VAL A 270 10.48 -26.92 14.01
N ALA A 271 11.39 -27.78 13.54
CA ALA A 271 12.21 -27.46 12.38
C ALA A 271 11.38 -27.49 11.08
N PRO A 272 11.53 -26.51 10.17
CA PRO A 272 10.76 -26.48 8.93
C PRO A 272 11.21 -27.60 7.96
N PRO A 273 10.28 -28.31 7.30
CA PRO A 273 10.57 -29.28 6.24
C PRO A 273 11.44 -28.70 5.12
N ALA A 274 12.19 -29.55 4.41
CA ALA A 274 13.09 -29.14 3.31
C ALA A 274 12.40 -28.29 2.21
N GLY A 275 11.12 -28.55 1.91
CA GLY A 275 10.34 -27.74 0.96
C GLY A 275 10.12 -26.28 1.40
N GLN A 276 10.05 -26.03 2.71
CA GLN A 276 9.95 -24.68 3.27
C GLN A 276 11.29 -23.94 3.24
N GLN A 277 12.42 -24.65 3.32
CA GLN A 277 13.76 -24.05 3.20
C GLN A 277 14.00 -23.46 1.81
N ALA A 278 13.68 -24.21 0.75
CA ALA A 278 13.79 -23.70 -0.62
C ALA A 278 12.83 -22.52 -0.90
N ALA A 279 11.65 -22.51 -0.27
CA ALA A 279 10.73 -21.38 -0.34
C ALA A 279 11.29 -20.14 0.38
N ALA A 280 11.85 -20.33 1.59
CA ALA A 280 12.51 -19.27 2.35
C ALA A 280 13.69 -18.65 1.59
N GLU A 281 14.51 -19.46 0.91
CA GLU A 281 15.62 -18.97 0.09
C GLU A 281 15.13 -18.10 -1.09
N ARG A 282 14.06 -18.50 -1.78
CA ARG A 282 13.44 -17.70 -2.85
C ARG A 282 12.91 -16.37 -2.32
N THR A 283 12.21 -16.40 -1.19
CA THR A 283 11.71 -15.19 -0.51
C THR A 283 12.87 -14.29 -0.08
N GLN A 284 13.94 -14.85 0.49
CA GLN A 284 15.13 -14.12 0.91
C GLN A 284 15.84 -13.47 -0.27
N ARG A 285 15.91 -14.16 -1.42
CA ARG A 285 16.47 -13.64 -2.66
C ARG A 285 15.66 -12.44 -3.17
N LEU A 286 14.33 -12.58 -3.24
CA LEU A 286 13.45 -11.48 -3.62
C LEU A 286 13.62 -10.29 -2.66
N HIS A 287 13.61 -10.54 -1.35
CA HIS A 287 13.79 -9.50 -0.34
C HIS A 287 15.10 -8.74 -0.55
N ALA A 288 16.24 -9.42 -0.76
CA ALA A 288 17.52 -8.76 -1.00
C ALA A 288 17.51 -7.82 -2.21
N MET A 289 16.79 -8.19 -3.29
CA MET A 289 16.59 -7.32 -4.46
C MET A 289 15.68 -6.12 -4.14
N MET A 290 14.61 -6.34 -3.38
CA MET A 290 13.66 -5.29 -3.03
C MET A 290 14.22 -4.30 -2.00
N ALA A 291 15.04 -4.77 -1.06
CA ALA A 291 15.74 -3.94 -0.09
C ALA A 291 16.68 -2.94 -0.79
N VAL A 292 17.45 -3.39 -1.79
CA VAL A 292 18.29 -2.46 -2.57
C VAL A 292 17.48 -1.57 -3.52
N ARG A 293 16.35 -2.06 -4.06
CA ARG A 293 15.41 -1.23 -4.84
C ARG A 293 14.88 -0.08 -3.98
N ALA A 294 14.41 -0.38 -2.77
CA ALA A 294 13.96 0.60 -1.79
C ALA A 294 15.07 1.60 -1.44
N ARG A 295 16.31 1.11 -1.21
CA ARG A 295 17.47 1.97 -0.95
C ARG A 295 17.73 2.96 -2.09
N ILE A 296 17.64 2.53 -3.35
CA ILE A 296 17.85 3.38 -4.53
C ILE A 296 16.70 4.37 -4.71
N LEU A 297 15.45 3.92 -4.50
CA LEU A 297 14.25 4.77 -4.59
C LEU A 297 14.19 5.82 -3.47
N ALA A 298 14.87 5.60 -2.33
CA ALA A 298 15.09 6.59 -1.27
C ALA A 298 16.14 7.66 -1.64
N VAL A 299 16.53 7.72 -2.93
CA VAL A 299 17.41 8.70 -3.58
C VAL A 299 18.72 8.90 -2.80
N PRO A 300 19.60 7.88 -2.72
CA PRO A 300 20.75 7.86 -1.81
C PRO A 300 21.90 8.81 -2.21
N GLY A 301 21.79 9.48 -3.36
CA GLY A 301 22.83 10.33 -3.97
C GLY A 301 23.64 9.60 -5.05
N VAL A 302 24.23 10.35 -5.98
CA VAL A 302 24.93 9.80 -7.16
C VAL A 302 26.12 8.91 -6.78
N ASP A 303 26.88 9.26 -5.73
CA ASP A 303 28.07 8.48 -5.32
C ASP A 303 27.69 7.12 -4.74
N VAL A 304 26.54 7.02 -4.06
CA VAL A 304 26.01 5.72 -3.62
C VAL A 304 25.64 4.87 -4.82
N LEU A 305 25.00 5.44 -5.85
CA LEU A 305 24.68 4.71 -7.07
C LEU A 305 25.94 4.20 -7.77
N ARG A 306 26.98 5.05 -7.92
CA ARG A 306 28.26 4.64 -8.51
C ARG A 306 28.93 3.53 -7.71
N THR A 307 28.86 3.60 -6.39
CA THR A 307 29.41 2.56 -5.50
C THR A 307 28.70 1.23 -5.70
N LEU A 308 27.35 1.24 -5.78
CA LEU A 308 26.55 0.05 -6.06
C LEU A 308 26.88 -0.58 -7.43
N VAL A 309 27.05 0.25 -8.47
CA VAL A 309 27.47 -0.22 -9.80
C VAL A 309 28.84 -0.87 -9.74
N ALA A 310 29.83 -0.21 -9.14
CA ALA A 310 31.20 -0.73 -9.04
C ALA A 310 31.28 -2.03 -8.23
N GLU A 311 30.51 -2.12 -7.13
CA GLU A 311 30.39 -3.34 -6.34
C GLU A 311 29.78 -4.49 -7.15
N ALA A 312 28.70 -4.23 -7.86
CA ALA A 312 28.04 -5.22 -8.71
C ALA A 312 28.92 -5.71 -9.86
N GLN A 313 29.68 -4.82 -10.51
CA GLN A 313 30.62 -5.19 -11.57
C GLN A 313 31.75 -6.09 -11.04
N ARG A 314 32.35 -5.74 -9.89
CA ARG A 314 33.34 -6.62 -9.23
C ARG A 314 32.75 -7.98 -8.88
N ARG A 315 31.53 -8.00 -8.35
CA ARG A 315 30.85 -9.24 -7.99
C ARG A 315 30.52 -10.10 -9.20
N ALA A 316 30.02 -9.49 -10.29
CA ALA A 316 29.72 -10.15 -11.55
C ALA A 316 30.97 -10.81 -12.16
N ALA A 317 32.11 -10.12 -12.11
CA ALA A 317 33.39 -10.66 -12.58
C ALA A 317 33.90 -11.84 -11.74
N ALA A 318 33.61 -11.86 -10.44
CA ALA A 318 34.02 -12.94 -9.54
C ALA A 318 33.11 -14.19 -9.58
N LEU A 319 31.90 -14.09 -10.16
CA LEU A 319 31.01 -15.24 -10.29
C LEU A 319 31.50 -16.19 -11.42
N PRO A 320 31.24 -17.52 -11.33
CA PRO A 320 31.47 -18.46 -12.42
C PRO A 320 30.54 -18.19 -13.61
N ALA A 321 31.02 -18.39 -14.84
CA ALA A 321 30.23 -18.13 -16.05
C ALA A 321 28.90 -18.94 -16.08
N PRO A 322 27.82 -18.41 -16.71
CA PRO A 322 26.47 -18.97 -16.64
C PRO A 322 26.31 -20.42 -17.14
N LEU A 323 27.27 -20.95 -17.92
CA LEU A 323 27.23 -22.30 -18.50
C LEU A 323 27.52 -23.42 -17.48
N ALA A 324 27.90 -23.09 -16.24
CA ALA A 324 28.04 -24.06 -15.18
C ALA A 324 26.67 -24.31 -14.50
N VAL A 325 25.89 -25.24 -15.06
CA VAL A 325 24.52 -25.62 -14.63
C VAL A 325 24.41 -26.02 -13.15
N SER A 326 25.54 -26.25 -12.46
CA SER A 326 25.62 -26.52 -11.02
C SER A 326 25.71 -25.27 -10.12
N ALA A 327 25.84 -24.05 -10.67
CA ALA A 327 26.06 -22.82 -9.87
C ALA A 327 24.77 -22.15 -9.33
N ALA A 328 23.60 -22.56 -9.83
CA ALA A 328 22.31 -22.01 -9.39
C ALA A 328 22.00 -22.30 -7.91
N SER A 329 22.56 -23.38 -7.34
CA SER A 329 22.45 -23.69 -5.90
C SER A 329 23.51 -23.02 -5.02
N ALA A 330 24.54 -22.41 -5.62
CA ALA A 330 25.66 -21.81 -4.89
C ALA A 330 25.59 -20.28 -4.78
N THR A 331 24.62 -19.64 -5.46
CA THR A 331 24.58 -18.17 -5.53
C THR A 331 23.63 -17.60 -4.47
N SER A 332 24.20 -16.80 -3.57
CA SER A 332 23.51 -16.32 -2.37
C SER A 332 22.47 -15.24 -2.68
N SER A 333 21.44 -15.09 -1.83
CA SER A 333 20.49 -13.98 -1.91
C SER A 333 21.18 -12.61 -1.93
N ARG A 334 22.35 -12.48 -1.30
CA ARG A 334 23.20 -11.28 -1.33
C ARG A 334 23.68 -10.96 -2.74
N ASP A 335 24.05 -11.97 -3.53
CA ASP A 335 24.54 -11.77 -4.90
C ASP A 335 23.43 -11.29 -5.82
N ALA A 336 22.23 -11.86 -5.69
CA ALA A 336 21.04 -11.40 -6.41
C ALA A 336 20.73 -9.93 -6.09
N GLY A 337 20.74 -9.56 -4.80
CA GLY A 337 20.58 -8.17 -4.36
C GLY A 337 21.66 -7.26 -4.93
N THR A 338 22.93 -7.66 -4.86
CA THR A 338 24.06 -6.85 -5.36
C THR A 338 23.96 -6.59 -6.86
N LEU A 339 23.71 -7.63 -7.65
CA LEU A 339 23.58 -7.51 -9.11
C LEU A 339 22.33 -6.73 -9.52
N TYR A 340 21.19 -6.97 -8.88
CA TYR A 340 19.96 -6.21 -9.10
C TYR A 340 20.14 -4.73 -8.79
N GLY A 341 20.74 -4.43 -7.62
CA GLY A 341 21.03 -3.07 -7.19
C GLY A 341 21.97 -2.35 -8.14
N GLY A 342 23.04 -3.02 -8.59
CA GLY A 342 23.97 -2.45 -9.56
C GLY A 342 23.31 -2.18 -10.92
N ALA A 343 22.50 -3.12 -11.42
CA ALA A 343 21.78 -2.94 -12.68
C ALA A 343 20.80 -1.75 -12.60
N PHE A 344 20.02 -1.68 -11.52
CA PHE A 344 19.07 -0.58 -11.32
C PHE A 344 19.79 0.76 -11.09
N ALA A 345 20.87 0.78 -10.31
CA ALA A 345 21.68 1.98 -10.11
C ALA A 345 22.34 2.47 -11.40
N ALA A 346 22.86 1.56 -12.25
CA ALA A 346 23.40 1.91 -13.57
C ALA A 346 22.32 2.53 -14.46
N ALA A 347 21.10 1.98 -14.45
CA ALA A 347 19.97 2.54 -15.18
C ALA A 347 19.59 3.95 -14.71
N GLN A 348 19.58 4.19 -13.39
CA GLN A 348 19.34 5.53 -12.80
C GLN A 348 20.45 6.52 -13.20
N LEU A 349 21.69 6.05 -13.34
CA LEU A 349 22.83 6.82 -13.83
C LEU A 349 22.85 7.00 -15.36
N ARG A 350 21.86 6.44 -16.08
CA ARG A 350 21.80 6.39 -17.55
C ARG A 350 22.95 5.62 -18.21
N ASP A 351 23.66 4.77 -17.46
CA ASP A 351 24.63 3.82 -18.01
C ASP A 351 23.90 2.52 -18.39
N PHE A 352 23.18 2.58 -19.52
CA PHE A 352 22.35 1.48 -19.99
C PHE A 352 23.18 0.26 -20.45
N ALA A 353 24.43 0.48 -20.87
CA ALA A 353 25.34 -0.61 -21.24
C ALA A 353 25.72 -1.44 -20.00
N ALA A 354 26.13 -0.79 -18.91
CA ALA A 354 26.41 -1.48 -17.65
C ALA A 354 25.13 -2.13 -17.08
N ALA A 355 23.99 -1.45 -17.15
CA ALA A 355 22.72 -1.98 -16.68
C ALA A 355 22.35 -3.31 -17.38
N ARG A 356 22.46 -3.37 -18.72
CA ARG A 356 22.18 -4.58 -19.50
C ARG A 356 23.16 -5.70 -19.20
N SER A 357 24.46 -5.40 -19.12
CA SER A 357 25.48 -6.41 -18.77
C SER A 357 25.24 -7.03 -17.39
N LEU A 358 24.89 -6.20 -16.39
CA LEU A 358 24.55 -6.69 -15.05
C LEU A 358 23.23 -7.47 -15.02
N LEU A 359 22.23 -7.07 -15.82
CA LEU A 359 20.96 -7.79 -15.97
C LEU A 359 21.14 -9.18 -16.58
N GLU A 360 21.94 -9.32 -17.64
CA GLU A 360 22.26 -10.62 -18.23
C GLU A 360 22.91 -11.54 -17.19
N ARG A 361 23.82 -10.98 -16.39
CA ARG A 361 24.46 -11.75 -15.32
C ARG A 361 23.47 -12.14 -14.22
N LEU A 362 22.61 -11.22 -13.82
CA LEU A 362 21.58 -11.45 -12.81
C LEU A 362 20.57 -12.52 -13.26
N ALA A 363 20.14 -12.48 -14.52
CA ALA A 363 19.20 -13.45 -15.07
C ALA A 363 19.75 -14.88 -15.02
N GLY A 364 21.05 -15.06 -15.31
CA GLY A 364 21.73 -16.35 -15.17
C GLY A 364 21.86 -16.85 -13.73
N VAL A 365 21.85 -15.94 -12.74
CA VAL A 365 21.96 -16.26 -11.30
C VAL A 365 20.61 -16.58 -10.67
N VAL A 366 19.60 -15.77 -10.93
CA VAL A 366 18.28 -15.93 -10.31
C VAL A 366 17.54 -17.11 -10.94
N GLY A 367 17.50 -17.16 -12.29
CA GLY A 367 16.78 -18.16 -13.06
C GLY A 367 15.28 -18.27 -12.72
N GLY A 368 14.54 -19.04 -13.51
CA GLY A 368 13.16 -19.42 -13.18
C GLY A 368 12.08 -18.36 -13.42
N GLN A 369 10.83 -18.75 -13.10
CA GLN A 369 9.60 -17.97 -13.30
C GLN A 369 8.95 -17.55 -11.96
N ASP A 370 9.73 -17.62 -10.87
CA ASP A 370 9.27 -17.18 -9.55
C ASP A 370 9.24 -15.65 -9.44
N ALA A 371 8.83 -15.13 -8.29
CA ALA A 371 8.71 -13.69 -8.07
C ALA A 371 10.04 -12.93 -8.24
N ALA A 372 11.18 -13.55 -7.90
CA ALA A 372 12.49 -12.95 -8.11
C ALA A 372 12.83 -12.89 -9.61
N GLY A 373 12.63 -13.99 -10.35
CA GLY A 373 12.81 -14.02 -11.80
C GLY A 373 11.93 -13.00 -12.53
N LYS A 374 10.66 -12.87 -12.11
CA LYS A 374 9.75 -11.84 -12.64
C LYS A 374 10.25 -10.43 -12.34
N ALA A 375 10.73 -10.14 -11.13
CA ALA A 375 11.28 -8.83 -10.80
C ALA A 375 12.52 -8.47 -11.65
N VAL A 376 13.34 -9.46 -12.05
CA VAL A 376 14.44 -9.26 -13.01
C VAL A 376 13.91 -8.90 -14.41
N GLN A 377 12.90 -9.62 -14.90
CA GLN A 377 12.26 -9.33 -16.19
C GLN A 377 11.63 -7.92 -16.21
N LEU A 378 10.96 -7.53 -15.12
CA LEU A 378 10.38 -6.20 -14.97
C LEU A 378 11.47 -5.11 -14.95
N LEU A 379 12.59 -5.34 -14.26
CA LEU A 379 13.71 -4.40 -14.29
C LEU A 379 14.28 -4.24 -15.71
N ALA A 380 14.40 -5.32 -16.48
CA ALA A 380 14.86 -5.23 -17.87
C ALA A 380 13.93 -4.34 -18.74
N VAL A 381 12.62 -4.47 -18.54
CA VAL A 381 11.62 -3.62 -19.20
C VAL A 381 11.77 -2.17 -18.77
N GLU A 382 11.96 -1.91 -17.48
CA GLU A 382 12.20 -0.56 -16.97
C GLU A 382 13.45 0.06 -17.57
N VAL A 383 14.54 -0.71 -17.72
CA VAL A 383 15.79 -0.24 -18.36
C VAL A 383 15.54 0.18 -19.81
N ASP A 384 14.82 -0.64 -20.58
CA ASP A 384 14.47 -0.32 -21.97
C ASP A 384 13.61 0.95 -22.06
N LEU A 385 12.58 1.06 -21.20
CA LEU A 385 11.70 2.23 -21.14
C LEU A 385 12.47 3.50 -20.73
N LEU A 386 13.39 3.40 -19.76
CA LEU A 386 14.23 4.53 -19.34
C LEU A 386 15.19 5.01 -20.44
N GLU A 387 15.68 4.09 -21.28
CA GLU A 387 16.48 4.43 -22.46
C GLU A 387 15.64 5.02 -23.60
N GLY A 388 14.30 4.91 -23.53
CA GLY A 388 13.40 5.31 -24.60
C GLY A 388 13.27 4.28 -25.72
N LYS A 389 13.67 3.03 -25.46
CA LYS A 389 13.51 1.88 -26.37
C LYS A 389 12.20 1.16 -26.10
N VAL A 390 11.64 0.57 -27.16
CA VAL A 390 10.51 -0.36 -27.01
C VAL A 390 11.03 -1.67 -26.42
N PRO A 391 10.57 -2.10 -25.23
CA PRO A 391 11.04 -3.35 -24.63
C PRO A 391 10.70 -4.55 -25.50
N ALA A 392 11.64 -5.48 -25.68
CA ALA A 392 11.42 -6.67 -26.52
C ALA A 392 10.21 -7.51 -26.06
N ALA A 393 9.96 -7.54 -24.75
CA ALA A 393 8.80 -8.22 -24.14
C ALA A 393 7.46 -7.69 -24.67
N ALA A 394 7.38 -6.44 -25.14
CA ALA A 394 6.16 -5.85 -25.66
C ALA A 394 5.66 -6.53 -26.94
N ALA A 395 6.52 -7.21 -27.71
CA ALA A 395 6.13 -7.87 -28.96
C ALA A 395 5.17 -9.04 -28.70
N THR A 396 5.38 -9.79 -27.62
CA THR A 396 4.62 -11.01 -27.29
C THR A 396 3.78 -10.86 -26.01
N ALA A 397 3.80 -9.69 -25.37
CA ALA A 397 3.05 -9.45 -24.14
C ALA A 397 1.54 -9.58 -24.37
N ASP A 398 0.90 -10.26 -23.43
CA ASP A 398 -0.54 -10.47 -23.31
C ASP A 398 -0.95 -10.06 -21.89
N LEU A 399 -1.54 -8.86 -21.77
CA LEU A 399 -1.94 -8.32 -20.46
C LEU A 399 -3.06 -9.12 -19.79
N GLY A 400 -3.84 -9.90 -20.55
CA GLY A 400 -4.85 -10.79 -19.99
C GLY A 400 -4.24 -11.93 -19.15
N LYS A 401 -2.94 -12.20 -19.32
CA LYS A 401 -2.18 -13.20 -18.57
C LYS A 401 -1.25 -12.61 -17.52
N ALA A 402 -1.29 -11.29 -17.30
CA ALA A 402 -0.45 -10.66 -16.29
C ALA A 402 -0.71 -11.29 -14.92
N GLY A 403 0.32 -11.86 -14.31
CA GLY A 403 0.21 -12.58 -13.04
C GLY A 403 0.29 -11.68 -11.81
N SER A 404 0.49 -10.38 -11.99
CA SER A 404 0.57 -9.39 -10.91
C SER A 404 0.23 -7.98 -11.39
N ARG A 405 -0.16 -7.11 -10.44
CA ARG A 405 -0.34 -5.68 -10.71
C ARG A 405 0.93 -5.02 -11.26
N ALA A 406 2.11 -5.38 -10.75
CA ALA A 406 3.39 -4.84 -11.21
C ALA A 406 3.62 -5.13 -12.70
N GLU A 407 3.38 -6.38 -13.08
CA GLU A 407 3.46 -6.84 -14.48
C GLU A 407 2.45 -6.13 -15.36
N LEU A 408 1.18 -6.04 -14.93
CA LEU A 408 0.13 -5.32 -15.66
C LEU A 408 0.53 -3.87 -15.96
N LEU A 409 1.01 -3.13 -14.96
CA LEU A 409 1.34 -1.71 -15.11
C LEU A 409 2.60 -1.48 -15.96
N LEU A 410 3.67 -2.25 -15.74
CA LEU A 410 4.91 -2.10 -16.51
C LEU A 410 4.77 -2.62 -17.94
N MET A 411 4.06 -3.73 -18.16
CA MET A 411 3.77 -4.21 -19.52
C MET A 411 2.82 -3.28 -20.26
N SER A 412 1.88 -2.63 -19.56
CA SER A 412 1.07 -1.58 -20.17
C SER A 412 1.95 -0.44 -20.71
N LYS A 413 2.92 0.04 -19.94
CA LYS A 413 3.88 1.05 -20.42
C LYS A 413 4.71 0.54 -21.62
N ALA A 414 5.15 -0.71 -21.58
CA ALA A 414 5.88 -1.34 -22.69
C ALA A 414 5.05 -1.42 -23.98
N LEU A 415 3.78 -1.83 -23.87
CA LEU A 415 2.85 -1.90 -24.99
C LEU A 415 2.46 -0.52 -25.54
N MET A 416 2.31 0.48 -24.68
CA MET A 416 2.13 1.87 -25.09
C MET A 416 3.32 2.38 -25.90
N ALA A 417 4.56 2.06 -25.49
CA ALA A 417 5.76 2.38 -26.28
C ALA A 417 5.78 1.66 -27.63
N ALA A 418 5.22 0.45 -27.70
CA ALA A 418 5.05 -0.35 -28.92
C ALA A 418 3.83 0.05 -29.78
N GLN A 419 3.16 1.17 -29.49
CA GLN A 419 1.93 1.63 -30.19
C GLN A 419 0.75 0.63 -30.13
N ARG A 420 0.71 -0.21 -29.09
CA ARG A 420 -0.36 -1.20 -28.83
C ARG A 420 -1.36 -0.68 -27.78
N ALA A 421 -1.74 0.60 -27.87
CA ALA A 421 -2.69 1.23 -26.94
C ALA A 421 -4.07 0.55 -26.83
N PRO A 422 -4.66 -0.04 -27.90
CA PRO A 422 -5.91 -0.78 -27.79
C PRO A 422 -5.85 -1.93 -26.79
N ASP A 423 -4.79 -2.74 -26.84
CA ASP A 423 -4.56 -3.88 -25.94
C ASP A 423 -4.48 -3.44 -24.48
N VAL A 424 -3.83 -2.29 -24.24
CA VAL A 424 -3.72 -1.66 -22.92
C VAL A 424 -5.09 -1.20 -22.43
N SER A 425 -5.87 -0.51 -23.27
CA SER A 425 -7.19 -0.02 -22.85
C SER A 425 -8.16 -1.15 -22.53
N GLN A 426 -8.15 -2.25 -23.31
CA GLN A 426 -9.02 -3.40 -23.07
C GLN A 426 -8.69 -4.10 -21.74
N ALA A 427 -7.40 -4.33 -21.48
CA ALA A 427 -6.96 -4.99 -20.25
C ALA A 427 -7.20 -4.09 -19.02
N LEU A 428 -6.82 -2.82 -19.09
CA LEU A 428 -6.97 -1.91 -17.96
C LEU A 428 -8.43 -1.56 -17.67
N GLN A 429 -9.30 -1.48 -18.68
CA GLN A 429 -10.75 -1.31 -18.46
C GLN A 429 -11.32 -2.47 -17.62
N THR A 430 -10.88 -3.71 -17.89
CA THR A 430 -11.30 -4.89 -17.12
C THR A 430 -10.75 -4.83 -15.69
N TRP A 431 -9.47 -4.44 -15.53
CA TRP A 431 -8.83 -4.32 -14.23
C TRP A 431 -9.49 -3.30 -13.31
N VAL A 432 -9.73 -2.07 -13.81
CA VAL A 432 -10.26 -0.98 -12.98
C VAL A 432 -11.74 -1.16 -12.61
N ALA A 433 -12.47 -2.03 -13.33
CA ALA A 433 -13.82 -2.41 -12.96
C ALA A 433 -13.87 -3.18 -11.62
N VAL A 434 -12.83 -3.97 -11.32
CA VAL A 434 -12.70 -4.73 -10.08
C VAL A 434 -11.72 -4.10 -9.07
N HIS A 435 -10.83 -3.22 -9.54
CA HIS A 435 -9.91 -2.42 -8.70
C HIS A 435 -10.12 -0.91 -8.91
N PRO A 436 -11.30 -0.37 -8.58
CA PRO A 436 -11.65 1.03 -8.89
C PRO A 436 -10.79 2.06 -8.14
N ARG A 437 -10.06 1.65 -7.09
CA ARG A 437 -9.14 2.49 -6.32
C ARG A 437 -7.70 2.50 -6.87
N ASP A 438 -7.42 1.78 -7.95
CA ASP A 438 -6.08 1.78 -8.55
C ASP A 438 -5.86 3.01 -9.44
N ALA A 439 -5.40 4.10 -8.81
CA ALA A 439 -5.19 5.38 -9.48
C ALA A 439 -4.20 5.30 -10.65
N MET A 440 -3.12 4.52 -10.52
CA MET A 440 -2.11 4.34 -11.56
C MET A 440 -2.68 3.61 -12.78
N ALA A 441 -3.51 2.59 -12.57
CA ALA A 441 -4.17 1.88 -13.67
C ALA A 441 -5.15 2.80 -14.41
N TRP A 442 -5.93 3.61 -13.69
CA TRP A 442 -6.78 4.64 -14.30
C TRP A 442 -5.99 5.67 -15.10
N GLN A 443 -4.84 6.12 -14.59
CA GLN A 443 -3.98 7.06 -15.29
C GLN A 443 -3.39 6.46 -16.57
N LEU A 444 -2.90 5.22 -16.54
CA LEU A 444 -2.42 4.53 -17.74
C LEU A 444 -3.55 4.32 -18.76
N LEU A 445 -4.76 4.00 -18.30
CA LEU A 445 -5.94 3.88 -19.15
C LEU A 445 -6.29 5.22 -19.82
N ALA A 446 -6.17 6.33 -19.10
CA ALA A 446 -6.36 7.67 -19.66
C ALA A 446 -5.36 7.96 -20.79
N VAL A 447 -4.08 7.63 -20.58
CA VAL A 447 -3.03 7.79 -21.62
C VAL A 447 -3.32 6.88 -22.83
N ALA A 448 -3.76 5.64 -22.60
CA ALA A 448 -4.13 4.70 -23.66
C ALA A 448 -5.29 5.20 -24.52
N TYR A 449 -6.35 5.76 -23.91
CA TYR A 449 -7.43 6.40 -24.65
C TYR A 449 -6.96 7.66 -25.39
N GLY A 450 -6.04 8.43 -24.80
CA GLY A 450 -5.42 9.58 -25.45
C GLY A 450 -4.70 9.20 -26.75
N GLN A 451 -3.87 8.15 -26.73
CA GLN A 451 -3.17 7.65 -27.92
C GLN A 451 -4.14 7.10 -29.00
N GLN A 452 -5.32 6.64 -28.59
CA GLN A 452 -6.39 6.20 -29.50
C GLN A 452 -7.28 7.34 -30.00
N ASN A 453 -6.95 8.60 -29.68
CA ASN A 453 -7.76 9.77 -30.02
C ASN A 453 -9.21 9.68 -29.48
N GLN A 454 -9.37 9.16 -28.26
CA GLN A 454 -10.65 9.06 -27.54
C GLN A 454 -10.68 10.03 -26.33
N PRO A 455 -10.76 11.35 -26.57
CA PRO A 455 -10.51 12.37 -25.54
C PRO A 455 -11.53 12.35 -24.39
N VAL A 456 -12.81 12.07 -24.66
CA VAL A 456 -13.83 11.99 -23.60
C VAL A 456 -13.52 10.86 -22.63
N ARG A 457 -13.18 9.66 -23.14
CA ARG A 457 -12.81 8.51 -22.31
C ARG A 457 -11.50 8.73 -21.56
N ALA A 458 -10.54 9.41 -22.20
CA ALA A 458 -9.29 9.81 -21.56
C ALA A 458 -9.53 10.74 -20.37
N ILE A 459 -10.33 11.80 -20.55
CA ILE A 459 -10.66 12.75 -19.47
C ILE A 459 -11.45 12.05 -18.35
N ARG A 460 -12.40 11.17 -18.69
CA ARG A 460 -13.13 10.36 -17.69
C ARG A 460 -12.17 9.49 -16.88
N ALA A 461 -11.29 8.74 -17.54
CA ALA A 461 -10.34 7.87 -16.84
C ALA A 461 -9.39 8.66 -15.93
N ASP A 462 -8.96 9.86 -16.34
CA ASP A 462 -8.19 10.76 -15.48
C ASP A 462 -9.03 11.30 -14.30
N ALA A 463 -10.31 11.62 -14.50
CA ALA A 463 -11.22 11.99 -13.41
C ALA A 463 -11.36 10.86 -12.36
N GLU A 464 -11.48 9.61 -12.81
CA GLU A 464 -11.52 8.44 -11.92
C GLU A 464 -10.19 8.22 -11.19
N SER A 465 -9.05 8.49 -11.84
CA SER A 465 -7.73 8.47 -11.19
C SER A 465 -7.67 9.46 -10.02
N ARG A 466 -8.18 10.69 -10.21
CA ARG A 466 -8.27 11.71 -9.12
C ARG A 466 -9.19 11.26 -8.00
N ALA A 467 -10.34 10.68 -8.34
CA ALA A 467 -11.29 10.16 -7.35
C ALA A 467 -10.72 8.97 -6.56
N ALA A 468 -9.91 8.13 -7.20
CA ALA A 468 -9.19 7.04 -6.54
C ALA A 468 -8.18 7.58 -5.51
N GLN A 469 -7.52 8.69 -5.81
CA GLN A 469 -6.62 9.44 -4.90
C GLN A 469 -7.36 10.33 -3.88
N LEU A 470 -8.69 10.21 -3.76
CA LEU A 470 -9.53 11.01 -2.87
C LEU A 470 -9.53 12.52 -3.17
N ASP A 471 -9.01 12.93 -4.33
CA ASP A 471 -9.06 14.31 -4.80
C ASP A 471 -10.37 14.57 -5.56
N TYR A 472 -11.47 14.58 -4.82
CA TYR A 472 -12.81 14.75 -5.39
C TYR A 472 -13.02 16.13 -6.04
N GLY A 473 -12.28 17.16 -5.60
CA GLY A 473 -12.29 18.48 -6.24
C GLY A 473 -11.72 18.39 -7.65
N ALA A 474 -10.50 17.87 -7.80
CA ALA A 474 -9.89 17.67 -9.11
C ALA A 474 -10.69 16.69 -9.99
N ALA A 475 -11.26 15.63 -9.41
CA ALA A 475 -12.11 14.69 -10.13
C ALA A 475 -13.35 15.40 -10.73
N LEU A 476 -14.03 16.25 -9.94
CA LEU A 476 -15.21 16.98 -10.40
C LEU A 476 -14.88 17.91 -11.57
N ASP A 477 -13.75 18.63 -11.49
CA ASP A 477 -13.31 19.51 -12.57
C ASP A 477 -13.07 18.74 -13.87
N ARG A 478 -12.47 17.55 -13.79
CA ARG A 478 -12.24 16.67 -14.95
C ARG A 478 -13.55 16.11 -15.50
N PHE A 479 -14.49 15.68 -14.65
CA PHE A 479 -15.81 15.25 -15.13
C PHE A 479 -16.58 16.38 -15.84
N LYS A 480 -16.55 17.60 -15.29
CA LYS A 480 -17.16 18.79 -15.93
C LYS A 480 -16.49 19.14 -17.26
N ALA A 481 -15.17 19.00 -17.35
CA ALA A 481 -14.45 19.17 -18.61
C ALA A 481 -14.90 18.14 -19.67
N ALA A 482 -15.10 16.87 -19.28
CA ALA A 482 -15.63 15.85 -20.17
C ALA A 482 -17.05 16.19 -20.65
N GLN A 483 -17.95 16.63 -19.75
CA GLN A 483 -19.28 17.10 -20.13
C GLN A 483 -19.23 18.27 -21.12
N GLY A 484 -18.35 19.25 -20.88
CA GLY A 484 -18.14 20.38 -21.78
C GLY A 484 -17.70 19.95 -23.18
N LEU A 485 -16.74 19.02 -23.25
CA LEU A 485 -16.28 18.47 -24.53
C LEU A 485 -17.40 17.76 -25.29
N MET A 486 -18.21 16.95 -24.60
CA MET A 486 -19.34 16.24 -25.21
C MET A 486 -20.39 17.19 -25.77
N ARG A 487 -20.71 18.28 -25.06
CA ARG A 487 -21.64 19.31 -25.55
C ARG A 487 -21.12 20.02 -26.80
N SER A 488 -19.80 20.19 -26.92
CA SER A 488 -19.19 20.79 -28.11
C SER A 488 -19.14 19.85 -29.33
N GLN A 489 -19.30 18.53 -29.12
CA GLN A 489 -19.24 17.50 -30.18
C GLN A 489 -20.42 16.52 -30.12
N PRO A 490 -21.68 17.00 -30.23
CA PRO A 490 -22.87 16.17 -29.99
C PRO A 490 -23.01 14.99 -30.96
N GLY A 491 -22.52 15.10 -32.20
CA GLY A 491 -22.55 14.03 -33.20
C GLY A 491 -21.54 12.88 -32.99
N ARG A 492 -20.65 12.99 -32.00
CA ARG A 492 -19.68 11.94 -31.61
C ARG A 492 -19.85 11.48 -30.16
N ALA A 493 -20.91 11.93 -29.48
CA ALA A 493 -21.15 11.63 -28.09
C ALA A 493 -21.65 10.18 -27.92
N ASP A 494 -20.81 9.33 -27.33
CA ASP A 494 -21.20 8.00 -26.88
C ASP A 494 -22.17 8.15 -25.69
N HIS A 495 -23.43 7.75 -25.87
CA HIS A 495 -24.49 7.88 -24.86
C HIS A 495 -24.16 7.12 -23.57
N VAL A 496 -23.42 6.01 -23.66
CA VAL A 496 -23.01 5.24 -22.48
C VAL A 496 -21.99 6.05 -21.67
N GLU A 497 -21.00 6.64 -22.33
CA GLU A 497 -20.02 7.52 -21.69
C GLU A 497 -20.68 8.75 -21.06
N ALA A 498 -21.66 9.36 -21.75
CA ALA A 498 -22.42 10.50 -21.22
C ALA A 498 -23.08 10.16 -19.88
N SER A 499 -23.79 9.02 -19.84
CA SER A 499 -24.52 8.57 -18.65
C SER A 499 -23.59 8.27 -17.48
N ILE A 500 -22.43 7.64 -17.75
CA ILE A 500 -21.42 7.37 -16.73
C ILE A 500 -20.87 8.68 -16.17
N ILE A 501 -20.45 9.61 -17.03
CA ILE A 501 -19.91 10.90 -16.61
C ILE A 501 -20.93 11.69 -15.78
N ASP A 502 -22.19 11.77 -16.21
CA ASP A 502 -23.23 12.48 -15.48
C ASP A 502 -23.53 11.86 -14.11
N THR A 503 -23.51 10.53 -14.02
CA THR A 503 -23.71 9.82 -12.76
C THR A 503 -22.55 10.06 -11.80
N ARG A 504 -21.31 9.92 -12.29
CA ARG A 504 -20.10 10.13 -11.49
C ARG A 504 -19.90 11.57 -11.07
N THR A 505 -20.29 12.54 -11.91
CA THR A 505 -20.33 13.96 -11.56
C THR A 505 -21.24 14.19 -10.35
N ARG A 506 -22.49 13.71 -10.41
CA ARG A 506 -23.46 13.87 -9.29
C ARG A 506 -22.99 13.19 -8.01
N GLN A 507 -22.41 11.99 -8.12
CA GLN A 507 -21.84 11.29 -6.98
C GLN A 507 -20.68 12.09 -6.33
N THR A 508 -19.78 12.61 -7.15
CA THR A 508 -18.63 13.42 -6.68
C THR A 508 -19.10 14.71 -6.01
N GLU A 509 -20.13 15.38 -6.58
CA GLU A 509 -20.75 16.55 -5.96
C GLU A 509 -21.40 16.23 -4.60
N SER A 510 -22.02 15.05 -4.44
CA SER A 510 -22.57 14.62 -3.14
C SER A 510 -21.47 14.47 -2.09
N ILE A 511 -20.39 13.79 -2.44
CA ILE A 511 -19.23 13.56 -1.55
C ILE A 511 -18.64 14.91 -1.09
N LEU A 512 -18.43 15.84 -2.02
CA LEU A 512 -17.90 17.17 -1.68
C LEU A 512 -18.85 17.96 -0.77
N LYS A 513 -20.17 17.87 -0.98
CA LYS A 513 -21.16 18.51 -0.10
C LYS A 513 -21.14 17.91 1.30
N GLU A 514 -21.02 16.59 1.41
CA GLU A 514 -20.91 15.90 2.70
C GLU A 514 -19.63 16.30 3.44
N GLN A 515 -18.48 16.36 2.74
CA GLN A 515 -17.22 16.83 3.31
C GLN A 515 -17.33 18.27 3.81
N ALA A 516 -17.92 19.18 3.02
CA ALA A 516 -18.10 20.57 3.40
C ALA A 516 -19.08 20.77 4.57
N LEU A 517 -20.12 19.94 4.67
CA LEU A 517 -21.04 19.97 5.80
C LEU A 517 -20.33 19.52 7.08
N GLN A 518 -19.51 18.47 7.00
CA GLN A 518 -18.77 17.95 8.14
C GLN A 518 -17.72 18.95 8.64
N GLU A 519 -16.99 19.62 7.73
CA GLU A 519 -16.04 20.67 8.13
C GLU A 519 -16.70 21.82 8.90
N LYS A 520 -17.98 22.09 8.66
CA LYS A 520 -18.73 23.08 9.44
C LYS A 520 -19.15 22.57 10.82
N ILE A 521 -19.29 21.26 10.99
CA ILE A 521 -19.62 20.63 12.29
C ILE A 521 -18.35 20.51 13.15
N ASP A 522 -17.20 20.26 12.53
CA ASP A 522 -15.91 20.11 13.21
C ASP A 522 -15.28 21.46 13.63
N ARG A 523 -15.75 22.59 13.07
CA ARG A 523 -15.35 23.97 13.42
C ARG A 523 -16.27 24.56 14.47
#